data_AF-A0A2E5JHA4-F1
#
_entry.id   AF-A0A2E5JHA4-F1
#
_cell.length_a   1.000
_cell.length_b   1.000
_cell.length_c   1.000
_cell.angle_alpha   90.00
_cell.angle_beta   90.00
_cell.angle_gamma   90.00
#
_symmetry.space_group_name_H-M   'P 1'
#
loop_
_entity.id
_entity.type
_entity.pdbx_description
1 polymer ?
#
loop_
_entity_poly.entity_id
_entity_poly.type
_entity_poly.pdbx_seq_one_letter_code
_entity_poly.pdbx_strand_id
1 'polypeptide(L)'
;MSDANGKSDSKNFIKNLKDKHTDKSEKSFKSNVENLKSMDERAAKINSISPSFCTAKWVQSTVMLHNGFTHSCHHPAQHKIPLEEIKDNPSAIHNTIFKKEQRQKMLDGERPEECQYCWNIEDLPDAHYSDRIYKSTNEVWSFPHLQKVLEAGADKNINPTYLEIAFDNTCNFKCMYCTPDISTTWMDEIKKFGPYPTRYNTGNLEWLQQVGRMPYHHSDHNPYTEAFWKWWPELYQDLDTFRITGGEPLLNQNTWKVLEWVSKSPRENFNLAINSNMGIQRRWIDKLLGYTNQISPNVKTIEIYTSCEAAGEQAEYIRFGLNYRELMDNVRHYLQNSNPKDRVNFMITFNALSVTTFTDFLDEIGKLRSEFNPHKGFDRIPLMVSYLRWPSFQSVKVLPREIREKYAKHFRDYAIENSIESSADGFIYLEEVDQINRLADFMLTDQDEESLNLDRKDFGTFYREYDLRKNLSFTDCFPELAEFYQDCLNL
;
A
#
# COMPACT_ATOMS: atom_id res chain seq x y z
N MET A 1 26.95 -18.82 25.48
CA MET A 1 26.99 -20.14 24.81
C MET A 1 25.81 -20.96 25.33
N SER A 2 24.71 -20.90 24.60
CA SER A 2 23.55 -21.80 24.69
C SER A 2 22.73 -21.51 23.43
N ASP A 3 22.70 -22.47 22.53
CA ASP A 3 22.14 -22.39 21.18
C ASP A 3 20.64 -22.03 21.20
N ALA A 4 20.30 -20.91 20.60
CA ALA A 4 18.94 -20.58 20.17
C ALA A 4 18.92 -20.54 18.64
N ASN A 5 18.90 -21.73 18.03
CA ASN A 5 18.65 -21.90 16.60
C ASN A 5 17.19 -21.54 16.29
N GLY A 6 16.93 -20.25 16.09
CA GLY A 6 15.72 -19.74 15.45
C GLY A 6 15.76 -20.05 13.95
N LYS A 7 15.53 -21.31 13.57
CA LYS A 7 15.09 -21.64 12.21
C LYS A 7 13.71 -21.03 12.02
N SER A 8 13.59 -19.93 11.27
CA SER A 8 12.29 -19.51 10.75
C SER A 8 11.87 -20.47 9.63
N ASP A 9 11.23 -21.56 10.07
CA ASP A 9 10.20 -22.43 9.50
C ASP A 9 9.69 -22.32 8.05
N SER A 10 10.39 -21.76 7.05
CA SER A 10 9.99 -21.94 5.64
C SER A 10 10.10 -23.41 5.21
N LYS A 11 11.13 -24.13 5.67
CA LYS A 11 11.31 -25.56 5.40
C LYS A 11 10.36 -26.47 6.18
N ASN A 12 9.92 -26.08 7.39
CA ASN A 12 8.96 -26.85 8.19
C ASN A 12 7.51 -26.57 7.77
N PHE A 13 7.18 -25.36 7.33
CA PHE A 13 5.90 -25.04 6.68
C PHE A 13 5.69 -25.89 5.41
N ILE A 14 6.71 -25.96 4.55
CA ILE A 14 6.71 -26.82 3.36
C ILE A 14 6.56 -28.31 3.71
N LYS A 15 7.05 -28.75 4.88
CA LYS A 15 6.94 -30.14 5.31
C LYS A 15 5.55 -30.47 5.89
N ASN A 16 4.92 -29.55 6.61
CA ASN A 16 3.57 -29.72 7.17
C ASN A 16 2.44 -29.61 6.13
N LEU A 17 2.71 -29.00 4.97
CA LEU A 17 1.78 -28.99 3.83
C LEU A 17 1.73 -30.33 3.07
N LYS A 18 2.71 -31.23 3.29
CA LYS A 18 2.77 -32.51 2.57
C LYS A 18 1.69 -33.51 2.95
N ASP A 19 1.15 -33.40 4.16
CA ASP A 19 0.23 -34.40 4.71
C ASP A 19 -1.24 -34.15 4.33
N LYS A 20 -1.53 -33.16 3.47
CA LYS A 20 -2.88 -32.84 2.96
C LYS A 20 -2.91 -32.56 1.44
N HIS A 21 -2.15 -33.31 0.64
CA HIS A 21 -2.06 -33.07 -0.80
C HIS A 21 -3.22 -33.62 -1.62
N THR A 22 -3.76 -32.76 -2.51
CA THR A 22 -4.55 -33.15 -3.70
C THR A 22 -3.68 -33.01 -4.96
N ASP A 23 -3.97 -33.73 -6.05
CA ASP A 23 -3.17 -33.66 -7.31
C ASP A 23 -3.01 -32.24 -7.87
N LYS A 24 -4.00 -31.36 -7.64
CA LYS A 24 -3.96 -29.94 -8.03
C LYS A 24 -2.94 -29.13 -7.21
N SER A 25 -2.76 -29.48 -5.94
CA SER A 25 -1.75 -28.89 -5.05
C SER A 25 -0.33 -29.30 -5.43
N GLU A 26 -0.12 -30.52 -5.94
CA GLU A 26 1.19 -30.99 -6.40
C GLU A 26 1.64 -30.26 -7.68
N LYS A 27 0.71 -30.00 -8.62
CA LYS A 27 0.99 -29.21 -9.83
C LYS A 27 1.32 -27.74 -9.49
N SER A 28 0.57 -27.14 -8.56
CA SER A 28 0.85 -25.80 -8.03
C SER A 28 2.22 -25.73 -7.35
N PHE A 29 2.55 -26.74 -6.52
CA PHE A 29 3.84 -26.85 -5.86
C PHE A 29 5.00 -26.99 -6.86
N LYS A 30 4.89 -27.86 -7.87
CA LYS A 30 5.90 -28.00 -8.93
C LYS A 30 6.09 -26.71 -9.71
N SER A 31 5.00 -26.04 -10.09
CA SER A 31 5.06 -24.73 -10.76
C SER A 31 5.72 -23.66 -9.88
N ASN A 32 5.45 -23.64 -8.57
CA ASN A 32 6.12 -22.73 -7.63
C ASN A 32 7.62 -23.03 -7.51
N VAL A 33 8.02 -24.31 -7.47
CA VAL A 33 9.44 -24.69 -7.44
C VAL A 33 10.15 -24.31 -8.75
N GLU A 34 9.51 -24.47 -9.90
CA GLU A 34 10.04 -24.02 -11.20
C GLU A 34 10.13 -22.49 -11.28
N ASN A 35 9.13 -21.78 -10.76
CA ASN A 35 9.15 -20.32 -10.66
C ASN A 35 10.30 -19.83 -9.75
N LEU A 36 10.55 -20.51 -8.62
CA LEU A 36 11.66 -20.20 -7.74
C LEU A 36 13.02 -20.46 -8.41
N LYS A 37 13.20 -21.61 -9.06
CA LYS A 37 14.44 -21.90 -9.81
C LYS A 37 14.71 -20.89 -10.92
N SER A 38 13.68 -20.51 -11.67
CA SER A 38 13.82 -19.48 -12.71
C SER A 38 14.11 -18.11 -12.10
N MET A 39 13.58 -17.80 -10.91
CA MET A 39 13.91 -16.59 -10.16
C MET A 39 15.38 -16.59 -9.72
N ASP A 40 15.92 -17.72 -9.27
CA ASP A 40 17.34 -17.85 -8.89
C ASP A 40 18.26 -17.58 -10.09
N GLU A 41 17.91 -18.10 -11.28
CA GLU A 41 18.65 -17.82 -12.53
C GLU A 41 18.61 -16.33 -12.89
N ARG A 42 17.44 -15.69 -12.77
CA ARG A 42 17.29 -14.25 -12.98
C ARG A 42 18.08 -13.45 -11.94
N ALA A 43 18.04 -13.85 -10.67
CA ALA A 43 18.78 -13.21 -9.60
C ALA A 43 20.29 -13.32 -9.82
N ALA A 44 20.79 -14.47 -10.26
CA ALA A 44 22.18 -14.65 -10.63
C ALA A 44 22.60 -13.72 -11.78
N LYS A 45 21.75 -13.56 -12.81
CA LYS A 45 21.98 -12.61 -13.91
C LYS A 45 21.98 -11.15 -13.45
N ILE A 46 21.09 -10.79 -12.51
CA ILE A 46 21.05 -9.45 -11.91
C ILE A 46 22.34 -9.19 -11.13
N ASN A 47 22.75 -10.12 -10.27
CA ASN A 47 23.94 -9.98 -9.43
C ASN A 47 25.25 -10.08 -10.20
N SER A 48 25.28 -10.69 -11.39
CA SER A 48 26.47 -10.72 -12.24
C SER A 48 26.80 -9.37 -12.90
N ILE A 49 25.85 -8.44 -12.95
CA ILE A 49 26.08 -7.06 -13.39
C ILE A 49 26.82 -6.31 -12.29
N SER A 50 26.29 -6.35 -11.08
CA SER A 50 26.90 -5.83 -9.86
C SER A 50 26.20 -6.43 -8.64
N PRO A 51 26.91 -6.65 -7.51
CA PRO A 51 26.32 -7.20 -6.29
C PRO A 51 25.22 -6.31 -5.68
N SER A 52 25.20 -5.02 -5.98
CA SER A 52 24.20 -4.06 -5.49
C SER A 52 23.16 -3.66 -6.55
N PHE A 53 23.23 -4.23 -7.75
CA PHE A 53 22.37 -3.86 -8.86
C PHE A 53 20.88 -4.14 -8.56
N CYS A 54 20.03 -3.21 -8.96
CA CYS A 54 18.58 -3.33 -8.87
C CYS A 54 17.90 -2.60 -10.03
N THR A 55 17.26 -3.33 -10.95
CA THR A 55 16.60 -2.72 -12.12
C THR A 55 15.49 -1.74 -11.73
N ALA A 56 14.83 -1.96 -10.58
CA ALA A 56 13.77 -1.07 -10.10
C ALA A 56 14.24 0.39 -9.89
N LYS A 57 15.56 0.65 -9.71
CA LYS A 57 16.08 2.03 -9.69
C LYS A 57 15.91 2.80 -11.00
N TRP A 58 15.78 2.08 -12.12
CA TRP A 58 15.58 2.64 -13.44
C TRP A 58 14.13 2.56 -13.92
N VAL A 59 13.40 1.52 -13.51
CA VAL A 59 12.11 1.22 -14.14
C VAL A 59 10.89 1.34 -13.21
N GLN A 60 11.10 1.60 -11.92
CA GLN A 60 10.02 1.90 -10.98
C GLN A 60 10.14 3.33 -10.46
N SER A 61 8.99 3.99 -10.24
CA SER A 61 8.93 5.29 -9.58
C SER A 61 7.63 5.46 -8.83
N THR A 62 7.70 6.14 -7.70
CA THR A 62 6.54 6.74 -7.04
C THR A 62 6.77 8.24 -6.96
N VAL A 63 5.76 9.04 -7.29
CA VAL A 63 5.88 10.50 -7.45
C VAL A 63 4.71 11.19 -6.76
N MET A 64 5.02 12.18 -5.92
CA MET A 64 4.06 13.02 -5.23
C MET A 64 4.09 14.40 -5.88
N LEU A 65 3.32 14.60 -6.95
CA LEU A 65 3.31 15.88 -7.66
C LEU A 65 2.77 17.01 -6.79
N HIS A 66 1.89 16.70 -5.83
CA HIS A 66 1.31 17.68 -4.92
C HIS A 66 2.35 18.36 -4.04
N ASN A 67 3.50 17.75 -3.76
CA ASN A 67 4.58 18.37 -3.00
C ASN A 67 5.96 18.21 -3.68
N GLY A 68 6.04 17.67 -4.90
CA GLY A 68 7.27 17.57 -5.67
C GLY A 68 8.29 16.54 -5.17
N PHE A 69 7.85 15.48 -4.48
CA PHE A 69 8.74 14.41 -4.02
C PHE A 69 8.70 13.18 -4.94
N THR A 70 9.80 12.43 -4.96
CA THR A 70 9.87 11.14 -5.67
C THR A 70 10.82 10.18 -5.00
N HIS A 71 10.67 8.89 -5.33
CA HIS A 71 11.60 7.81 -5.00
C HIS A 71 11.47 6.71 -6.07
N SER A 72 12.49 5.85 -6.23
CA SER A 72 12.44 4.77 -7.24
C SER A 72 11.68 3.52 -6.78
N CYS A 73 11.47 3.34 -5.48
CA CYS A 73 10.77 2.20 -4.89
C CYS A 73 10.25 2.64 -3.50
N HIS A 74 9.27 1.95 -2.91
CA HIS A 74 8.67 2.32 -1.63
C HIS A 74 9.61 2.25 -0.40
N HIS A 75 10.81 1.68 -0.51
CA HIS A 75 11.78 1.60 0.59
C HIS A 75 12.66 2.86 0.73
N PRO A 76 13.27 3.40 -0.35
CA PRO A 76 14.00 4.65 -0.28
C PRO A 76 13.22 5.81 0.31
N ALA A 77 13.93 6.63 1.08
CA ALA A 77 13.42 7.93 1.49
C ALA A 77 13.09 8.76 0.25
N GLN A 78 11.99 9.52 0.33
CA GLN A 78 11.61 10.42 -0.75
C GLN A 78 12.54 11.62 -0.77
N HIS A 79 12.99 12.04 -1.95
CA HIS A 79 13.71 13.29 -2.13
C HIS A 79 12.90 14.29 -2.96
N LYS A 80 13.19 15.57 -2.74
CA LYS A 80 12.57 16.67 -3.49
C LYS A 80 13.12 16.69 -4.91
N ILE A 81 12.25 16.81 -5.91
CA ILE A 81 12.63 17.06 -7.30
C ILE A 81 12.99 18.55 -7.43
N PRO A 82 14.23 18.92 -7.81
CA PRO A 82 14.59 20.32 -8.00
C PRO A 82 13.82 20.93 -9.18
N LEU A 83 13.28 22.14 -8.98
CA LEU A 83 12.47 22.83 -10.00
C LEU A 83 13.27 23.15 -11.28
N GLU A 84 14.55 23.48 -11.14
CA GLU A 84 15.42 23.76 -12.30
C GLU A 84 15.60 22.52 -13.18
N GLU A 85 15.59 21.30 -12.61
CA GLU A 85 15.75 20.07 -13.41
C GLU A 85 14.52 19.80 -14.30
N ILE A 86 13.30 20.08 -13.81
CA ILE A 86 12.06 19.83 -14.58
C ILE A 86 11.73 20.92 -15.60
N LYS A 87 12.38 22.08 -15.49
CA LYS A 87 12.16 23.22 -16.39
C LYS A 87 12.58 22.90 -17.83
N ASP A 88 13.76 22.30 -17.97
CA ASP A 88 14.34 21.93 -19.27
C ASP A 88 14.21 20.43 -19.59
N ASN A 89 13.90 19.60 -18.58
CA ASN A 89 13.70 18.17 -18.73
C ASN A 89 12.47 17.68 -17.93
N PRO A 90 11.28 17.63 -18.53
CA PRO A 90 10.07 17.16 -17.86
C PRO A 90 10.19 15.75 -17.24
N SER A 91 11.03 14.88 -17.83
CA SER A 91 11.28 13.53 -17.31
C SER A 91 12.14 13.50 -16.04
N ALA A 92 12.72 14.63 -15.62
CA ALA A 92 13.47 14.74 -14.37
C ALA A 92 12.61 14.40 -13.14
N ILE A 93 11.28 14.38 -13.28
CA ILE A 93 10.36 13.77 -12.32
C ILE A 93 10.83 12.35 -11.89
N HIS A 94 11.32 11.56 -12.84
CA HIS A 94 11.93 10.25 -12.57
C HIS A 94 13.46 10.25 -12.72
N ASN A 95 14.01 11.10 -13.59
CA ASN A 95 15.42 11.12 -13.95
C ASN A 95 16.22 12.25 -13.28
N THR A 96 15.92 12.55 -12.00
CA THR A 96 16.69 13.53 -11.23
C THR A 96 18.18 13.18 -11.20
N ILE A 97 19.06 14.18 -11.12
CA ILE A 97 20.50 14.00 -10.91
C ILE A 97 20.77 13.07 -9.73
N PHE A 98 20.10 13.28 -8.59
CA PHE A 98 20.21 12.43 -7.42
C PHE A 98 19.98 10.94 -7.74
N LYS A 99 18.88 10.59 -8.43
CA LYS A 99 18.60 9.20 -8.83
C LYS A 99 19.67 8.63 -9.77
N LYS A 100 20.22 9.44 -10.68
CA LYS A 100 21.32 9.02 -11.57
C LYS A 100 22.59 8.70 -10.80
N GLU A 101 22.92 9.48 -9.77
CA GLU A 101 24.02 9.15 -8.86
C GLU A 101 23.80 7.82 -8.12
N GLN A 102 22.56 7.55 -7.67
CA GLN A 102 22.27 6.27 -6.98
C GLN A 102 22.33 5.09 -7.95
N ARG A 103 21.95 5.29 -9.23
CA ARG A 103 22.13 4.30 -10.31
C ARG A 103 23.61 4.02 -10.56
N GLN A 104 24.45 5.06 -10.59
CA GLN A 104 25.90 4.92 -10.76
C GLN A 104 26.52 4.09 -9.64
N LYS A 105 26.21 4.41 -8.37
CA LYS A 105 26.65 3.60 -7.22
C LYS A 105 26.30 2.12 -7.37
N MET A 106 25.08 1.82 -7.81
CA MET A 106 24.66 0.43 -8.04
C MET A 106 25.42 -0.25 -9.19
N LEU A 107 25.81 0.47 -10.23
CA LEU A 107 26.65 -0.08 -11.30
C LEU A 107 28.09 -0.33 -10.83
N ASP A 108 28.59 0.51 -9.91
CA ASP A 108 29.94 0.42 -9.35
C ASP A 108 30.09 -0.65 -8.24
N GLY A 109 29.00 -1.35 -7.90
CA GLY A 109 29.00 -2.34 -6.81
C GLY A 109 28.81 -1.74 -5.43
N GLU A 110 28.60 -0.43 -5.33
CA GLU A 110 28.32 0.26 -4.08
C GLU A 110 26.85 0.10 -3.70
N ARG A 111 26.55 0.03 -2.40
CA ARG A 111 25.21 -0.08 -1.85
C ARG A 111 24.70 1.32 -1.48
N PRO A 112 23.74 1.92 -2.20
CA PRO A 112 23.16 3.21 -1.79
C PRO A 112 22.51 3.13 -0.41
N GLU A 113 22.80 4.10 0.45
CA GLU A 113 22.29 4.17 1.82
C GLU A 113 20.75 4.19 1.86
N GLU A 114 20.11 4.86 0.90
CA GLU A 114 18.64 4.88 0.78
C GLU A 114 18.01 3.49 0.55
N CYS A 115 18.80 2.46 0.22
CA CYS A 115 18.33 1.09 0.05
C CYS A 115 18.56 0.20 1.29
N GLN A 116 18.84 0.80 2.45
CA GLN A 116 19.20 0.08 3.68
C GLN A 116 18.24 -1.05 4.06
N TYR A 117 16.94 -0.90 3.80
CA TYR A 117 15.98 -1.99 4.04
C TYR A 117 16.39 -3.29 3.33
N CYS A 118 16.77 -3.22 2.06
CA CYS A 118 17.18 -4.39 1.29
C CYS A 118 18.53 -4.94 1.78
N TRP A 119 19.47 -4.06 2.14
CA TRP A 119 20.77 -4.46 2.67
C TRP A 119 20.63 -5.18 4.01
N ASN A 120 19.75 -4.69 4.89
CA ASN A 120 19.47 -5.34 6.17
C ASN A 120 18.95 -6.77 6.00
N ILE A 121 18.20 -7.06 4.93
CA ILE A 121 17.72 -8.42 4.62
C ILE A 121 18.86 -9.28 4.04
N GLU A 122 19.65 -8.74 3.12
CA GLU A 122 20.74 -9.47 2.46
C GLU A 122 21.95 -9.73 3.36
N ASP A 123 22.12 -8.93 4.41
CA ASP A 123 23.19 -9.07 5.40
C ASP A 123 22.81 -9.98 6.59
N LEU A 124 21.58 -10.53 6.60
CA LEU A 124 21.20 -11.56 7.55
C LEU A 124 22.05 -12.84 7.33
N PRO A 125 22.28 -13.64 8.39
CA PRO A 125 22.87 -14.97 8.22
C PRO A 125 22.03 -15.82 7.28
N ASP A 126 22.68 -16.63 6.44
CA ASP A 126 22.09 -17.39 5.33
C ASP A 126 21.67 -16.54 4.11
N ALA A 127 21.42 -17.19 2.97
CA ALA A 127 21.05 -16.49 1.75
C ALA A 127 19.56 -16.08 1.78
N HIS A 128 19.30 -14.77 1.83
CA HIS A 128 17.96 -14.19 1.76
C HIS A 128 17.81 -13.30 0.53
N TYR A 129 16.64 -13.37 -0.11
CA TYR A 129 16.28 -12.42 -1.16
C TYR A 129 15.57 -11.22 -0.56
N SER A 130 16.11 -10.03 -0.80
CA SER A 130 15.43 -8.79 -0.50
C SER A 130 14.43 -8.41 -1.59
N ASP A 131 13.61 -7.41 -1.30
CA ASP A 131 12.73 -6.77 -2.28
C ASP A 131 13.46 -6.30 -3.54
N ARG A 132 14.77 -5.95 -3.47
CA ARG A 132 15.52 -5.58 -4.67
C ARG A 132 15.58 -6.75 -5.65
N ILE A 133 15.77 -7.98 -5.16
CA ILE A 133 15.84 -9.17 -5.99
C ILE A 133 14.44 -9.48 -6.53
N TYR A 134 13.42 -9.60 -5.66
CA TYR A 134 12.04 -9.86 -6.08
C TYR A 134 11.53 -8.86 -7.13
N LYS A 135 11.85 -7.57 -6.96
CA LYS A 135 11.51 -6.54 -7.94
C LYS A 135 12.33 -6.65 -9.21
N SER A 136 13.62 -6.98 -9.11
CA SER A 136 14.48 -7.05 -10.31
C SER A 136 14.22 -8.29 -11.15
N THR A 137 13.72 -9.36 -10.54
CA THR A 137 13.35 -10.61 -11.21
C THR A 137 11.89 -10.64 -11.64
N ASN A 138 11.13 -9.55 -11.44
CA ASN A 138 9.73 -9.47 -11.86
C ASN A 138 9.62 -9.57 -13.39
N GLU A 139 8.89 -10.57 -13.87
CA GLU A 139 8.81 -10.94 -15.29
C GLU A 139 7.91 -10.04 -16.14
N VAL A 140 7.22 -9.07 -15.52
CA VAL A 140 6.30 -8.20 -16.25
C VAL A 140 6.94 -6.83 -16.46
N TRP A 141 7.20 -6.11 -15.37
CA TRP A 141 7.57 -4.69 -15.47
C TRP A 141 9.06 -4.44 -15.31
N SER A 142 9.87 -5.44 -14.97
CA SER A 142 11.27 -5.21 -14.57
C SER A 142 12.29 -5.99 -15.38
N PHE A 143 12.37 -7.30 -15.18
CA PHE A 143 13.39 -8.15 -15.79
C PHE A 143 13.39 -8.13 -17.33
N PRO A 144 12.24 -8.09 -18.03
CA PRO A 144 12.23 -7.97 -19.50
C PRO A 144 12.93 -6.73 -20.03
N HIS A 145 13.02 -5.68 -19.21
CA HIS A 145 13.60 -4.38 -19.57
C HIS A 145 15.07 -4.26 -19.18
N LEU A 146 15.70 -5.33 -18.68
CA LEU A 146 17.08 -5.33 -18.21
C LEU A 146 18.06 -4.80 -19.27
N GLN A 147 17.88 -5.19 -20.54
CA GLN A 147 18.76 -4.72 -21.62
C GLN A 147 18.63 -3.21 -21.84
N LYS A 148 17.40 -2.67 -21.86
CA LYS A 148 17.14 -1.21 -21.95
C LYS A 148 17.76 -0.46 -20.77
N VAL A 149 17.71 -1.03 -19.57
CA VAL A 149 18.35 -0.48 -18.37
C VAL A 149 19.87 -0.41 -18.53
N LEU A 150 20.51 -1.48 -18.99
CA LEU A 150 21.96 -1.53 -19.18
C LEU A 150 22.43 -0.54 -20.27
N GLU A 151 21.66 -0.39 -21.35
CA GLU A 151 21.94 0.57 -22.43
C GLU A 151 21.76 2.03 -22.01
N ALA A 152 20.86 2.28 -21.06
CA ALA A 152 20.68 3.59 -20.44
C ALA A 152 21.89 3.97 -19.58
N GLY A 153 22.50 3.00 -18.89
CA GLY A 153 23.54 3.26 -17.89
C GLY A 153 23.00 4.14 -16.75
N ALA A 154 23.88 4.84 -16.04
CA ALA A 154 23.45 5.77 -14.98
C ALA A 154 22.85 7.08 -15.54
N ASP A 155 23.44 7.60 -16.62
CA ASP A 155 23.28 9.02 -17.00
C ASP A 155 22.10 9.32 -17.93
N LYS A 156 21.69 8.37 -18.78
CA LYS A 156 20.62 8.64 -19.75
C LYS A 156 19.26 8.71 -19.05
N ASN A 157 18.38 9.54 -19.59
CA ASN A 157 16.98 9.52 -19.19
C ASN A 157 16.35 8.21 -19.67
N ILE A 158 15.62 7.55 -18.77
CA ILE A 158 14.83 6.36 -19.07
C ILE A 158 13.42 6.56 -18.52
N ASN A 159 12.40 6.11 -19.25
CA ASN A 159 11.05 6.10 -18.71
C ASN A 159 10.85 4.87 -17.81
N PRO A 160 10.22 5.04 -16.64
CA PRO A 160 9.84 3.89 -15.83
C PRO A 160 8.72 3.11 -16.53
N THR A 161 8.71 1.81 -16.31
CA THR A 161 7.66 0.89 -16.77
C THR A 161 6.58 0.72 -15.70
N TYR A 162 6.92 0.96 -14.43
CA TYR A 162 5.99 1.04 -13.31
C TYR A 162 6.03 2.46 -12.71
N LEU A 163 4.93 3.19 -12.80
CA LEU A 163 4.80 4.51 -12.20
C LEU A 163 3.56 4.60 -11.32
N GLU A 164 3.76 5.00 -10.07
CA GLU A 164 2.70 5.42 -9.16
C GLU A 164 2.76 6.93 -8.96
N ILE A 165 1.62 7.62 -9.06
CA ILE A 165 1.56 9.08 -8.99
C ILE A 165 0.44 9.60 -8.10
N ALA A 166 0.76 10.56 -7.23
CA ALA A 166 -0.20 11.38 -6.51
C ALA A 166 -0.28 12.77 -7.14
N PHE A 167 -1.36 13.06 -7.87
CA PHE A 167 -1.55 14.35 -8.54
C PHE A 167 -1.80 15.49 -7.56
N ASP A 168 -2.67 15.27 -6.57
CA ASP A 168 -3.01 16.20 -5.49
C ASP A 168 -3.18 15.44 -4.16
N ASN A 169 -3.54 16.18 -3.12
CA ASN A 169 -3.89 15.67 -1.80
C ASN A 169 -5.39 15.85 -1.48
N THR A 170 -6.24 16.17 -2.47
CA THR A 170 -7.67 16.42 -2.25
C THR A 170 -8.34 15.15 -1.76
N CYS A 171 -8.90 15.14 -0.54
CA CYS A 171 -9.55 13.97 0.03
C CYS A 171 -10.80 14.35 0.83
N ASN A 172 -11.87 13.57 0.70
CA ASN A 172 -13.10 13.73 1.46
C ASN A 172 -13.08 13.10 2.86
N PHE A 173 -12.03 12.34 3.20
CA PHE A 173 -11.89 11.66 4.50
C PHE A 173 -10.76 12.22 5.36
N LYS A 174 -10.93 12.05 6.67
CA LYS A 174 -9.95 12.31 7.71
C LYS A 174 -9.61 11.04 8.48
N CYS A 175 -9.11 10.01 7.77
CA CYS A 175 -8.70 8.76 8.41
C CYS A 175 -7.70 9.02 9.54
N MET A 176 -7.89 8.43 10.71
CA MET A 176 -7.19 8.81 11.95
C MET A 176 -5.66 8.69 11.90
N TYR A 177 -5.14 7.86 10.99
CA TYR A 177 -3.71 7.60 10.76
C TYR A 177 -3.15 8.34 9.51
N CYS A 178 -3.94 9.21 8.89
CA CYS A 178 -3.52 10.00 7.73
C CYS A 178 -2.86 11.33 8.17
N THR A 179 -2.35 12.11 7.22
CA THR A 179 -1.56 13.32 7.49
C THR A 179 -1.95 14.50 6.59
N PRO A 180 -1.71 15.76 7.01
CA PRO A 180 -2.10 16.96 6.25
C PRO A 180 -1.51 17.08 4.84
N ASP A 181 -0.31 16.54 4.61
CA ASP A 181 0.36 16.60 3.30
C ASP A 181 -0.34 15.75 2.23
N ILE A 182 -1.11 14.74 2.63
CA ILE A 182 -1.81 13.82 1.71
C ILE A 182 -3.35 13.88 1.82
N SER A 183 -3.91 14.70 2.71
CA SER A 183 -5.36 14.97 2.80
C SER A 183 -5.68 16.43 3.07
N THR A 184 -6.43 17.07 2.16
CA THR A 184 -6.92 18.45 2.32
C THR A 184 -7.83 18.62 3.53
N THR A 185 -8.69 17.64 3.83
CA THR A 185 -9.58 17.73 5.00
C THR A 185 -8.81 17.58 6.32
N TRP A 186 -7.70 16.84 6.33
CA TRP A 186 -6.74 16.88 7.44
C TRP A 186 -6.05 18.23 7.56
N MET A 187 -5.57 18.79 6.45
CA MET A 187 -4.97 20.13 6.41
C MET A 187 -5.91 21.20 6.99
N ASP A 188 -7.18 21.18 6.61
CA ASP A 188 -8.18 22.12 7.11
C ASP A 188 -8.46 21.93 8.61
N GLU A 189 -8.48 20.69 9.09
CA GLU A 189 -8.65 20.39 10.52
C GLU A 189 -7.50 20.95 11.35
N ILE A 190 -6.26 20.71 10.93
CA ILE A 190 -5.10 21.21 11.67
C ILE A 190 -5.01 22.74 11.58
N LYS A 191 -5.33 23.37 10.46
CA LYS A 191 -5.40 24.84 10.37
C LYS A 191 -6.44 25.43 11.33
N LYS A 192 -7.56 24.73 11.55
CA LYS A 192 -8.64 25.19 12.42
C LYS A 192 -8.36 24.99 13.91
N PHE A 193 -7.82 23.84 14.29
CA PHE A 193 -7.70 23.42 15.70
C PHE A 193 -6.26 23.31 16.21
N GLY A 194 -5.28 23.45 15.32
CA GLY A 194 -3.89 23.13 15.62
C GLY A 194 -3.59 21.63 15.56
N PRO A 195 -2.30 21.24 15.72
CA PRO A 195 -1.92 19.84 15.81
C PRO A 195 -2.63 19.14 16.99
N TYR A 196 -2.75 17.83 16.91
CA TYR A 196 -3.17 17.04 18.08
C TYR A 196 -2.04 17.09 19.12
N PRO A 197 -2.35 17.25 20.42
CA PRO A 197 -1.36 17.49 21.47
C PRO A 197 -0.63 16.20 21.93
N THR A 198 -0.29 15.32 21.00
CA THR A 198 0.60 14.17 21.24
C THR A 198 2.04 14.65 21.38
N ARG A 199 2.94 13.79 21.86
CA ARG A 199 4.38 14.08 22.02
C ARG A 199 5.05 14.65 20.75
N TYR A 200 4.60 14.24 19.57
CA TYR A 200 5.13 14.72 18.28
C TYR A 200 4.23 15.74 17.58
N ASN A 201 3.20 16.26 18.27
CA ASN A 201 2.22 17.18 17.71
C ASN A 201 1.60 16.64 16.41
N THR A 202 0.91 15.49 16.46
CA THR A 202 0.37 14.81 15.25
C THR A 202 -0.35 15.82 14.33
N GLY A 203 0.10 15.89 13.08
CA GLY A 203 -0.35 16.87 12.10
C GLY A 203 0.45 18.17 12.06
N ASN A 204 1.61 18.29 12.72
CA ASN A 204 2.41 19.51 12.80
C ASN A 204 2.74 20.13 11.41
N LEU A 205 2.11 21.27 11.09
CA LEU A 205 2.31 21.98 9.83
C LEU A 205 3.67 22.70 9.75
N GLU A 206 4.22 23.16 10.88
CA GLU A 206 5.54 23.80 10.91
C GLU A 206 6.62 22.81 10.50
N TRP A 207 6.53 21.58 11.01
CA TRP A 207 7.44 20.50 10.60
C TRP A 207 7.29 20.19 9.10
N LEU A 208 6.07 20.05 8.59
CA LEU A 208 5.83 19.83 7.16
C LEU A 208 6.43 20.94 6.28
N GLN A 209 6.36 22.18 6.74
CA GLN A 209 6.99 23.31 6.06
C GLN A 209 8.52 23.22 6.10
N GLN A 210 9.10 22.92 7.27
CA GLN A 210 10.55 22.78 7.44
C GLN A 210 11.15 21.69 6.55
N VAL A 211 10.45 20.56 6.40
CA VAL A 211 10.90 19.46 5.52
C VAL A 211 10.44 19.61 4.06
N GLY A 212 9.84 20.75 3.71
CA GLY A 212 9.45 21.09 2.34
C GLY A 212 8.31 20.25 1.77
N ARG A 213 7.53 19.56 2.61
CA ARG A 213 6.43 18.64 2.25
C ARG A 213 5.06 19.29 2.15
N MET A 214 4.97 20.60 2.38
CA MET A 214 3.72 21.33 2.18
C MET A 214 3.20 21.15 0.74
N PRO A 215 1.94 20.73 0.57
CA PRO A 215 1.36 20.54 -0.75
C PRO A 215 1.07 21.89 -1.42
N TYR A 216 1.20 21.95 -2.74
CA TYR A 216 0.62 23.02 -3.55
C TYR A 216 -0.89 23.02 -3.37
N HIS A 217 -1.49 24.20 -3.20
CA HIS A 217 -2.93 24.31 -3.16
C HIS A 217 -3.51 24.02 -4.55
N HIS A 218 -4.72 23.45 -4.62
CA HIS A 218 -5.33 23.01 -5.88
C HIS A 218 -5.62 24.17 -6.87
N SER A 219 -5.71 25.41 -6.37
CA SER A 219 -5.85 26.61 -7.20
C SER A 219 -4.54 27.17 -7.71
N ASP A 220 -3.42 26.72 -7.15
CA ASP A 220 -2.10 27.29 -7.44
C ASP A 220 -1.49 26.62 -8.67
N HIS A 221 -0.60 27.35 -9.33
CA HIS A 221 0.20 26.77 -10.40
C HIS A 221 1.16 25.72 -9.82
N ASN A 222 1.03 24.47 -10.27
CA ASN A 222 1.94 23.38 -9.89
C ASN A 222 2.89 23.02 -11.04
N PRO A 223 4.19 23.39 -10.95
CA PRO A 223 5.18 23.12 -12.01
C PRO A 223 5.44 21.62 -12.22
N TYR A 224 5.28 20.79 -11.18
CA TYR A 224 5.45 19.34 -11.28
C TYR A 224 4.32 18.71 -12.10
N THR A 225 3.08 19.17 -11.93
CA THR A 225 1.95 18.72 -12.74
C THR A 225 2.10 19.16 -14.20
N GLU A 226 2.58 20.39 -14.46
CA GLU A 226 2.87 20.84 -15.82
C GLU A 226 3.95 19.97 -16.48
N ALA A 227 5.07 19.73 -15.79
CA ALA A 227 6.14 18.86 -16.27
C ALA A 227 5.64 17.44 -16.54
N PHE A 228 4.80 16.87 -15.66
CA PHE A 228 4.21 15.56 -15.89
C PHE A 228 3.42 15.51 -17.19
N TRP A 229 2.58 16.50 -17.48
CA TRP A 229 1.78 16.50 -18.70
C TRP A 229 2.60 16.73 -19.97
N LYS A 230 3.72 17.44 -19.90
CA LYS A 230 4.70 17.52 -21.00
C LYS A 230 5.38 16.17 -21.26
N TRP A 231 5.64 15.41 -20.20
CA TRP A 231 6.29 14.10 -20.26
C TRP A 231 5.33 12.96 -20.66
N TRP A 232 4.05 13.06 -20.29
CA TRP A 232 3.03 12.02 -20.43
C TRP A 232 2.97 11.31 -21.80
N PRO A 233 3.01 12.01 -22.95
CA PRO A 233 2.89 11.35 -24.25
C PRO A 233 4.00 10.32 -24.53
N GLU A 234 5.22 10.59 -24.10
CA GLU A 234 6.37 9.70 -24.24
C GLU A 234 6.32 8.60 -23.17
N LEU A 235 6.15 9.01 -21.91
CA LEU A 235 6.03 8.11 -20.76
C LEU A 235 4.96 7.03 -20.98
N TYR A 236 3.78 7.41 -21.46
CA TYR A 236 2.67 6.50 -21.66
C TYR A 236 2.99 5.35 -22.63
N GLN A 237 3.94 5.53 -23.57
CA GLN A 237 4.33 4.46 -24.50
C GLN A 237 5.20 3.38 -23.85
N ASP A 238 5.90 3.73 -22.77
CA ASP A 238 6.85 2.85 -22.08
C ASP A 238 6.27 2.20 -20.83
N LEU A 239 5.14 2.69 -20.31
CA LEU A 239 4.51 2.14 -19.11
C LEU A 239 3.91 0.75 -19.36
N ASP A 240 4.24 -0.19 -18.47
CA ASP A 240 3.52 -1.44 -18.29
C ASP A 240 2.43 -1.28 -17.21
N THR A 241 2.71 -0.51 -16.16
CA THR A 241 1.77 -0.27 -15.05
C THR A 241 1.76 1.21 -14.68
N PHE A 242 0.57 1.80 -14.68
CA PHE A 242 0.33 3.15 -14.17
C PHE A 242 -0.66 3.11 -13.02
N ARG A 243 -0.26 3.62 -11.86
CA ARG A 243 -1.07 3.66 -10.65
C ARG A 243 -1.31 5.10 -10.23
N ILE A 244 -2.56 5.47 -10.02
CA ILE A 244 -2.95 6.78 -9.51
C ILE A 244 -3.30 6.64 -8.02
N THR A 245 -2.69 7.47 -7.19
CA THR A 245 -2.89 7.54 -5.73
C THR A 245 -3.02 9.01 -5.29
N GLY A 246 -2.92 9.29 -4.00
CA GLY A 246 -3.00 10.64 -3.42
C GLY A 246 -4.05 10.71 -2.32
N GLY A 247 -4.81 11.80 -2.29
CA GLY A 247 -6.01 11.90 -1.46
C GLY A 247 -7.10 10.93 -1.94
N GLU A 248 -8.12 11.45 -2.61
CA GLU A 248 -9.13 10.69 -3.34
C GLU A 248 -9.00 11.03 -4.84
N PRO A 249 -8.33 10.18 -5.64
CA PRO A 249 -8.07 10.43 -7.05
C PRO A 249 -9.31 10.73 -7.89
N LEU A 250 -10.49 10.20 -7.55
CA LEU A 250 -11.71 10.45 -8.33
C LEU A 250 -12.25 11.88 -8.13
N LEU A 251 -11.74 12.63 -7.16
CA LEU A 251 -12.01 14.07 -7.00
C LEU A 251 -11.05 14.95 -7.82
N ASN A 252 -9.98 14.37 -8.41
CA ASN A 252 -8.98 15.11 -9.16
C ASN A 252 -9.23 15.08 -10.68
N GLN A 253 -9.17 16.25 -11.32
CA GLN A 253 -9.34 16.38 -12.78
C GLN A 253 -8.27 15.65 -13.60
N ASN A 254 -7.04 15.54 -13.09
CA ASN A 254 -5.94 14.86 -13.77
C ASN A 254 -6.18 13.35 -13.91
N THR A 255 -6.84 12.73 -12.93
CA THR A 255 -7.29 11.32 -13.02
C THR A 255 -8.21 11.12 -14.22
N TRP A 256 -9.18 12.03 -14.41
CA TRP A 256 -10.09 11.97 -15.55
C TRP A 256 -9.40 12.22 -16.89
N LYS A 257 -8.40 13.11 -16.94
CA LYS A 257 -7.57 13.32 -18.14
C LYS A 257 -6.78 12.05 -18.53
N VAL A 258 -6.25 11.32 -17.54
CA VAL A 258 -5.58 10.03 -17.80
C VAL A 258 -6.58 9.03 -18.36
N LEU A 259 -7.74 8.86 -17.71
CA LEU A 259 -8.79 7.93 -18.16
C LEU A 259 -9.25 8.24 -19.59
N GLU A 260 -9.44 9.52 -19.91
CA GLU A 260 -9.79 9.97 -21.27
C GLU A 260 -8.68 9.70 -22.29
N TRP A 261 -7.41 9.89 -21.92
CA TRP A 261 -6.29 9.58 -22.81
C TRP A 261 -6.22 8.08 -23.11
N VAL A 262 -6.29 7.25 -22.06
CA VAL A 262 -6.21 5.79 -22.19
C VAL A 262 -7.42 5.25 -22.98
N SER A 263 -8.62 5.80 -22.80
CA SER A 263 -9.80 5.37 -23.56
C SER A 263 -9.68 5.67 -25.06
N LYS A 264 -8.94 6.71 -25.44
CA LYS A 264 -8.67 7.07 -26.85
C LYS A 264 -7.46 6.36 -27.45
N SER A 265 -6.57 5.81 -26.64
CA SER A 265 -5.33 5.18 -27.10
C SER A 265 -4.94 3.98 -26.21
N PRO A 266 -5.80 2.95 -26.11
CA PRO A 266 -5.54 1.81 -25.22
C PRO A 266 -4.36 0.97 -25.72
N ARG A 267 -3.67 0.29 -24.79
CA ARG A 267 -2.54 -0.60 -25.08
C ARG A 267 -2.79 -1.95 -24.39
N GLU A 268 -2.75 -3.05 -25.14
CA GLU A 268 -3.12 -4.39 -24.66
C GLU A 268 -2.31 -4.85 -23.43
N ASN A 269 -1.03 -4.46 -23.34
CA ASN A 269 -0.14 -4.86 -22.24
C ASN A 269 -0.14 -3.89 -21.04
N PHE A 270 -0.96 -2.83 -21.08
CA PHE A 270 -1.00 -1.80 -20.04
C PHE A 270 -1.89 -2.19 -18.86
N ASN A 271 -1.41 -1.98 -17.64
CA ASN A 271 -2.16 -2.17 -16.40
C ASN A 271 -2.46 -0.79 -15.81
N LEU A 272 -3.74 -0.51 -15.57
CA LEU A 272 -4.17 0.75 -14.97
C LEU A 272 -4.70 0.49 -13.56
N ALA A 273 -4.13 1.17 -12.57
CA ALA A 273 -4.56 1.07 -11.19
C ALA A 273 -4.97 2.43 -10.62
N ILE A 274 -6.01 2.44 -9.77
CA ILE A 274 -6.49 3.65 -9.09
C ILE A 274 -6.75 3.32 -7.62
N ASN A 275 -6.09 4.04 -6.72
CA ASN A 275 -6.39 3.97 -5.28
C ASN A 275 -7.54 4.91 -4.98
N SER A 276 -8.74 4.37 -4.79
CA SER A 276 -9.91 5.17 -4.43
C SER A 276 -10.48 4.63 -3.13
N ASN A 277 -10.82 5.51 -2.20
CA ASN A 277 -11.48 5.14 -0.96
C ASN A 277 -12.90 4.59 -1.20
N MET A 278 -13.45 4.75 -2.41
CA MET A 278 -14.76 4.27 -2.86
C MET A 278 -15.97 4.77 -2.05
N GLY A 279 -15.79 5.54 -0.98
CA GLY A 279 -16.86 6.19 -0.21
C GLY A 279 -17.06 7.63 -0.69
N ILE A 280 -17.34 7.77 -1.97
CA ILE A 280 -17.67 9.03 -2.64
C ILE A 280 -19.05 8.93 -3.29
N GLN A 281 -19.63 10.08 -3.65
CA GLN A 281 -20.94 10.13 -4.29
C GLN A 281 -21.02 9.21 -5.53
N ARG A 282 -22.10 8.41 -5.61
CA ARG A 282 -22.41 7.46 -6.70
C ARG A 282 -22.09 7.96 -8.12
N ARG A 283 -22.36 9.22 -8.44
CA ARG A 283 -22.07 9.83 -9.76
C ARG A 283 -20.61 9.68 -10.21
N TRP A 284 -19.66 9.68 -9.28
CA TRP A 284 -18.25 9.52 -9.59
C TRP A 284 -17.89 8.07 -9.87
N ILE A 285 -18.53 7.13 -9.17
CA ILE A 285 -18.42 5.70 -9.43
C ILE A 285 -19.03 5.37 -10.81
N ASP A 286 -20.18 5.96 -11.15
CA ASP A 286 -20.80 5.78 -12.47
C ASP A 286 -19.93 6.35 -13.60
N LYS A 287 -19.32 7.53 -13.38
CA LYS A 287 -18.37 8.11 -14.31
C LYS A 287 -17.12 7.22 -14.47
N LEU A 288 -16.60 6.68 -13.37
CA LEU A 288 -15.50 5.72 -13.40
C LEU A 288 -15.86 4.49 -14.23
N LEU A 289 -17.02 3.86 -13.96
CA LEU A 289 -17.55 2.72 -14.72
C LEU A 289 -17.66 3.02 -16.22
N GLY A 290 -18.11 4.22 -16.58
CA GLY A 290 -18.18 4.66 -17.98
C GLY A 290 -16.84 4.62 -18.69
N TYR A 291 -15.75 5.01 -18.01
CA TYR A 291 -14.40 4.92 -18.56
C TYR A 291 -13.83 3.49 -18.49
N THR A 292 -13.95 2.81 -17.36
CA THR A 292 -13.36 1.48 -17.18
C THR A 292 -13.98 0.47 -18.14
N ASN A 293 -15.28 0.56 -18.43
CA ASN A 293 -15.92 -0.31 -19.43
C ASN A 293 -15.45 -0.05 -20.87
N GLN A 294 -15.01 1.18 -21.20
CA GLN A 294 -14.40 1.49 -22.51
C GLN A 294 -12.95 1.02 -22.60
N ILE A 295 -12.20 1.20 -21.51
CA ILE A 295 -10.76 0.94 -21.44
C ILE A 295 -10.50 -0.56 -21.29
N SER A 296 -11.17 -1.20 -20.32
CA SER A 296 -10.87 -2.55 -19.85
C SER A 296 -10.71 -3.53 -21.00
N PRO A 297 -11.62 -3.66 -21.99
CA PRO A 297 -11.49 -4.63 -23.07
C PRO A 297 -10.15 -4.60 -23.82
N ASN A 298 -9.49 -3.45 -23.89
CA ASN A 298 -8.29 -3.20 -24.71
C ASN A 298 -7.00 -2.99 -23.90
N VAL A 299 -7.04 -3.20 -22.58
CA VAL A 299 -5.86 -3.14 -21.70
C VAL A 299 -5.70 -4.46 -20.94
N LYS A 300 -4.58 -4.67 -20.28
CA LYS A 300 -4.29 -5.92 -19.57
C LYS A 300 -5.22 -6.09 -18.38
N THR A 301 -5.20 -5.12 -17.46
CA THR A 301 -6.08 -5.08 -16.28
C THR A 301 -6.45 -3.65 -15.89
N ILE A 302 -7.62 -3.52 -15.26
CA ILE A 302 -7.97 -2.36 -14.44
C ILE A 302 -8.11 -2.83 -13.00
N GLU A 303 -7.41 -2.16 -12.10
CA GLU A 303 -7.41 -2.46 -10.68
C GLU A 303 -7.81 -1.24 -9.85
N ILE A 304 -8.93 -1.37 -9.14
CA ILE A 304 -9.28 -0.40 -8.12
C ILE A 304 -8.69 -0.90 -6.80
N TYR A 305 -7.98 -0.05 -6.09
CA TYR A 305 -7.47 -0.31 -4.76
C TYR A 305 -8.28 0.53 -3.78
N THR A 306 -9.14 -0.11 -3.00
CA THR A 306 -9.84 0.52 -1.90
C THR A 306 -9.23 0.10 -0.57
N SER A 307 -9.63 0.75 0.51
CA SER A 307 -9.05 0.49 1.82
C SER A 307 -10.11 0.58 2.90
N CYS A 308 -10.14 -0.44 3.75
CA CYS A 308 -11.01 -0.56 4.92
C CYS A 308 -10.44 -1.68 5.80
N GLU A 309 -10.61 -1.58 7.12
CA GLU A 309 -9.97 -2.48 8.09
C GLU A 309 -10.84 -2.82 9.30
N ALA A 310 -12.11 -2.42 9.26
CA ALA A 310 -13.13 -2.66 10.27
C ALA A 310 -14.50 -2.62 9.57
N ALA A 311 -15.55 -3.03 10.28
CA ALA A 311 -16.93 -2.95 9.80
C ALA A 311 -17.74 -1.90 10.58
N GLY A 312 -18.82 -1.40 9.96
CA GLY A 312 -19.82 -0.57 10.63
C GLY A 312 -19.29 0.77 11.13
N GLU A 313 -19.82 1.23 12.25
CA GLU A 313 -19.46 2.52 12.86
C GLU A 313 -17.98 2.57 13.30
N GLN A 314 -17.36 1.43 13.60
CA GLN A 314 -15.94 1.32 13.92
C GLN A 314 -15.08 1.69 12.71
N ALA A 315 -15.50 1.26 11.51
CA ALA A 315 -14.86 1.68 10.26
C ALA A 315 -15.02 3.20 10.03
N GLU A 316 -16.21 3.74 10.30
CA GLU A 316 -16.51 5.17 10.16
C GLU A 316 -15.73 6.03 11.16
N TYR A 317 -15.50 5.51 12.37
CA TYR A 317 -14.66 6.16 13.37
C TYR A 317 -13.19 6.19 12.93
N ILE A 318 -12.65 5.07 12.48
CA ILE A 318 -11.26 4.96 11.99
C ILE A 318 -11.06 5.86 10.75
N ARG A 319 -12.04 5.87 9.85
CA ARG A 319 -12.02 6.59 8.57
C ARG A 319 -13.04 7.73 8.57
N PHE A 320 -12.87 8.74 9.44
CA PHE A 320 -13.86 9.80 9.58
C PHE A 320 -14.25 10.45 8.25
N GLY A 321 -15.55 10.53 7.99
CA GLY A 321 -16.14 10.94 6.72
C GLY A 321 -16.60 9.76 5.86
N LEU A 322 -16.19 8.54 6.16
CA LEU A 322 -16.71 7.31 5.57
C LEU A 322 -18.18 7.11 5.98
N ASN A 323 -19.00 6.71 5.01
CA ASN A 323 -20.22 5.99 5.25
C ASN A 323 -19.99 4.53 4.84
N TYR A 324 -19.98 3.61 5.79
CA TYR A 324 -19.56 2.23 5.57
C TYR A 324 -20.49 1.52 4.58
N ARG A 325 -21.80 1.77 4.67
CA ARG A 325 -22.79 1.19 3.74
C ARG A 325 -22.58 1.71 2.33
N GLU A 326 -22.39 3.02 2.16
CA GLU A 326 -22.13 3.63 0.84
C GLU A 326 -20.87 3.06 0.20
N LEU A 327 -19.79 2.86 0.96
CA LEU A 327 -18.58 2.18 0.47
C LEU A 327 -18.90 0.78 -0.07
N MET A 328 -19.57 -0.05 0.73
CA MET A 328 -19.88 -1.43 0.34
C MET A 328 -20.82 -1.47 -0.88
N ASP A 329 -21.81 -0.57 -0.93
CA ASP A 329 -22.72 -0.43 -2.07
C ASP A 329 -22.00 0.10 -3.31
N ASN A 330 -21.02 1.00 -3.15
CA ASN A 330 -20.20 1.49 -4.25
C ASN A 330 -19.32 0.40 -4.85
N VAL A 331 -18.69 -0.41 -3.99
CA VAL A 331 -17.89 -1.58 -4.40
C VAL A 331 -18.76 -2.61 -5.11
N ARG A 332 -19.90 -3.00 -4.52
CA ARG A 332 -20.83 -3.96 -5.13
C ARG A 332 -21.28 -3.49 -6.51
N HIS A 333 -21.73 -2.24 -6.61
CA HIS A 333 -22.15 -1.65 -7.90
C HIS A 333 -21.02 -1.63 -8.93
N TYR A 334 -19.79 -1.30 -8.53
CA TYR A 334 -18.65 -1.36 -9.45
C TYR A 334 -18.41 -2.80 -9.94
N LEU A 335 -18.34 -3.77 -9.03
CA LEU A 335 -18.09 -5.18 -9.38
C LEU A 335 -19.18 -5.79 -10.28
N GLN A 336 -20.44 -5.40 -10.07
CA GLN A 336 -21.59 -5.84 -10.85
C GLN A 336 -21.61 -5.28 -12.28
N ASN A 337 -21.09 -4.06 -12.48
CA ASN A 337 -21.23 -3.33 -13.75
C ASN A 337 -19.89 -3.13 -14.50
N SER A 338 -18.76 -3.57 -13.93
CA SER A 338 -17.43 -3.53 -14.57
C SER A 338 -17.15 -4.78 -15.38
N ASN A 339 -16.07 -4.75 -16.18
CA ASN A 339 -15.62 -5.92 -16.89
C ASN A 339 -15.25 -7.04 -15.88
N PRO A 340 -15.61 -8.32 -16.13
CA PRO A 340 -15.27 -9.42 -15.23
C PRO A 340 -13.78 -9.58 -14.94
N LYS A 341 -12.90 -9.04 -15.79
CA LYS A 341 -11.45 -9.06 -15.54
C LYS A 341 -10.96 -7.97 -14.58
N ASP A 342 -11.77 -6.94 -14.35
CA ASP A 342 -11.44 -5.84 -13.45
C ASP A 342 -11.53 -6.31 -12.00
N ARG A 343 -10.65 -5.74 -11.16
CA ARG A 343 -10.52 -6.13 -9.75
C ARG A 343 -10.74 -4.95 -8.82
N VAL A 344 -11.26 -5.24 -7.63
CA VAL A 344 -11.32 -4.32 -6.49
C VAL A 344 -10.52 -4.92 -5.34
N ASN A 345 -9.28 -4.46 -5.19
CA ASN A 345 -8.35 -4.90 -4.15
C ASN A 345 -8.63 -4.13 -2.86
N PHE A 346 -8.77 -4.83 -1.74
CA PHE A 346 -8.88 -4.22 -0.41
C PHE A 346 -7.52 -4.20 0.28
N MET A 347 -7.00 -3.00 0.52
CA MET A 347 -5.78 -2.77 1.29
C MET A 347 -6.15 -2.41 2.72
N ILE A 348 -5.80 -3.27 3.66
CA ILE A 348 -6.06 -3.11 5.09
C ILE A 348 -4.85 -2.42 5.73
N THR A 349 -5.11 -1.37 6.50
CA THR A 349 -4.14 -0.78 7.44
C THR A 349 -4.56 -1.13 8.87
N PHE A 350 -4.25 -2.36 9.28
CA PHE A 350 -4.68 -2.91 10.55
C PHE A 350 -4.06 -2.12 11.71
N ASN A 351 -4.91 -1.58 12.59
CA ASN A 351 -4.52 -0.71 13.69
C ASN A 351 -5.18 -1.17 15.01
N ALA A 352 -4.93 -0.46 16.10
CA ALA A 352 -5.47 -0.83 17.41
C ALA A 352 -7.00 -0.92 17.46
N LEU A 353 -7.71 -0.14 16.66
CA LEU A 353 -9.18 -0.10 16.64
C LEU A 353 -9.78 -1.11 15.66
N SER A 354 -8.98 -1.63 14.72
CA SER A 354 -9.42 -2.69 13.80
C SER A 354 -9.84 -3.96 14.53
N VAL A 355 -9.30 -4.21 15.73
CA VAL A 355 -9.42 -5.52 16.42
C VAL A 355 -10.87 -5.92 16.71
N THR A 356 -11.78 -4.97 16.90
CA THR A 356 -13.14 -5.26 17.38
C THR A 356 -14.04 -5.84 16.29
N THR A 357 -13.96 -5.35 15.05
CA THR A 357 -14.85 -5.74 13.95
C THR A 357 -14.11 -6.19 12.68
N PHE A 358 -12.85 -6.61 12.81
CA PHE A 358 -12.07 -7.09 11.66
C PHE A 358 -12.68 -8.33 10.99
N THR A 359 -13.13 -9.32 11.77
CA THR A 359 -13.76 -10.53 11.23
C THR A 359 -15.11 -10.22 10.57
N ASP A 360 -15.87 -9.26 11.10
CA ASP A 360 -17.11 -8.80 10.47
C ASP A 360 -16.84 -8.18 9.09
N PHE A 361 -15.72 -7.45 8.96
CA PHE A 361 -15.27 -6.95 7.67
C PHE A 361 -14.83 -8.09 6.74
N LEU A 362 -14.13 -9.11 7.25
CA LEU A 362 -13.79 -10.30 6.47
C LEU A 362 -15.04 -11.04 5.98
N ASP A 363 -16.10 -11.13 6.79
CA ASP A 363 -17.39 -11.70 6.36
C ASP A 363 -17.98 -10.93 5.18
N GLU A 364 -17.90 -9.60 5.16
CA GLU A 364 -18.32 -8.78 4.02
C GLU A 364 -17.49 -9.04 2.76
N ILE A 365 -16.17 -9.25 2.91
CA ILE A 365 -15.31 -9.70 1.79
C ILE A 365 -15.75 -11.08 1.29
N GLY A 366 -16.06 -12.01 2.20
CA GLY A 366 -16.61 -13.32 1.87
C GLY A 366 -17.88 -13.21 1.04
N LYS A 367 -18.84 -12.37 1.46
CA LYS A 367 -20.08 -12.12 0.70
C LYS A 367 -19.81 -11.58 -0.70
N LEU A 368 -18.93 -10.58 -0.84
CA LEU A 368 -18.58 -10.04 -2.15
C LEU A 368 -17.92 -11.10 -3.04
N ARG A 369 -17.03 -11.94 -2.49
CA ARG A 369 -16.37 -13.02 -3.23
C ARG A 369 -17.36 -14.09 -3.68
N SER A 370 -18.29 -14.50 -2.82
CA SER A 370 -19.35 -15.43 -3.19
C SER A 370 -20.24 -14.87 -4.31
N GLU A 371 -20.46 -13.56 -4.35
CA GLU A 371 -21.28 -12.90 -5.37
C GLU A 371 -20.53 -12.69 -6.70
N PHE A 372 -19.25 -12.31 -6.66
CA PHE A 372 -18.53 -11.80 -7.84
C PHE A 372 -17.31 -12.61 -8.30
N ASN A 373 -16.79 -13.54 -7.49
CA ASN A 373 -15.73 -14.43 -7.97
C ASN A 373 -16.36 -15.59 -8.77
N PRO A 374 -16.06 -15.72 -10.07
CA PRO A 374 -16.67 -16.75 -10.92
C PRO A 374 -16.26 -18.17 -10.49
N HIS A 375 -15.08 -18.31 -9.89
CA HIS A 375 -14.60 -19.54 -9.27
C HIS A 375 -13.40 -19.26 -8.36
N LYS A 376 -13.10 -20.17 -7.42
CA LYS A 376 -12.02 -20.00 -6.43
C LYS A 376 -10.64 -19.63 -7.03
N GLY A 377 -10.31 -20.08 -8.24
CA GLY A 377 -9.04 -19.76 -8.89
C GLY A 377 -8.93 -18.35 -9.50
N PHE A 378 -9.98 -17.52 -9.43
CA PHE A 378 -9.99 -16.18 -9.99
C PHE A 378 -10.54 -15.20 -8.97
N ASP A 379 -9.63 -14.43 -8.37
CA ASP A 379 -9.99 -13.46 -7.35
C ASP A 379 -10.15 -12.06 -7.93
N ARG A 380 -11.41 -11.58 -7.97
CA ARG A 380 -11.72 -10.19 -8.32
C ARG A 380 -11.59 -9.25 -7.12
N ILE A 381 -11.52 -9.80 -5.91
CA ILE A 381 -11.53 -9.03 -4.68
C ILE A 381 -10.33 -9.41 -3.81
N PRO A 382 -9.07 -9.19 -4.25
CA PRO A 382 -7.90 -9.53 -3.43
C PRO A 382 -7.84 -8.74 -2.15
N LEU A 383 -7.35 -9.37 -1.08
CA LEU A 383 -7.15 -8.77 0.23
C LEU A 383 -5.65 -8.65 0.55
N MET A 384 -5.23 -7.48 1.02
CA MET A 384 -3.87 -7.25 1.50
C MET A 384 -3.90 -6.77 2.95
N VAL A 385 -3.43 -7.60 3.88
CA VAL A 385 -3.43 -7.33 5.32
C VAL A 385 -2.07 -6.78 5.74
N SER A 386 -1.97 -5.45 5.85
CA SER A 386 -0.79 -4.76 6.41
C SER A 386 -1.10 -4.23 7.81
N TYR A 387 -0.07 -4.11 8.66
CA TYR A 387 -0.22 -3.55 10.01
C TYR A 387 0.38 -2.14 10.10
N LEU A 388 -0.29 -1.27 10.87
CA LEU A 388 0.16 0.08 11.14
C LEU A 388 1.37 0.07 12.09
N ARG A 389 2.49 0.64 11.62
CA ARG A 389 3.69 0.85 12.43
C ARG A 389 3.81 2.27 12.97
N TRP A 390 3.47 3.26 12.15
CA TRP A 390 3.50 4.68 12.50
C TRP A 390 2.16 5.33 12.11
N PRO A 391 1.55 6.14 13.00
CA PRO A 391 2.02 6.47 14.35
C PRO A 391 1.95 5.30 15.33
N SER A 392 2.98 5.13 16.15
CA SER A 392 3.14 3.99 17.07
C SER A 392 1.99 3.88 18.06
N PHE A 393 1.48 5.01 18.57
CA PHE A 393 0.35 5.06 19.48
C PHE A 393 -0.96 4.52 18.87
N GLN A 394 -1.11 4.44 17.54
CA GLN A 394 -2.29 3.83 16.90
C GLN A 394 -2.03 2.37 16.48
N SER A 395 -0.80 1.88 16.62
CA SER A 395 -0.47 0.50 16.33
C SER A 395 -1.18 -0.43 17.31
N VAL A 396 -1.56 -1.63 16.84
CA VAL A 396 -2.19 -2.67 17.69
C VAL A 396 -1.35 -3.03 18.92
N LYS A 397 -0.04 -2.78 18.89
CA LYS A 397 0.88 -3.01 20.00
C LYS A 397 0.60 -2.15 21.24
N VAL A 398 -0.14 -1.04 21.10
CA VAL A 398 -0.50 -0.18 22.24
C VAL A 398 -1.46 -0.88 23.22
N LEU A 399 -2.23 -1.85 22.71
CA LEU A 399 -3.22 -2.60 23.48
C LEU A 399 -2.57 -3.50 24.55
N PRO A 400 -3.27 -3.80 25.65
CA PRO A 400 -2.84 -4.79 26.63
C PRO A 400 -2.51 -6.14 26.00
N ARG A 401 -1.49 -6.82 26.54
CA ARG A 401 -1.02 -8.12 26.03
C ARG A 401 -2.15 -9.14 25.93
N GLU A 402 -3.00 -9.20 26.95
CA GLU A 402 -4.14 -10.13 27.03
C GLU A 402 -5.16 -9.91 25.90
N ILE A 403 -5.47 -8.65 25.57
CA ILE A 403 -6.33 -8.29 24.45
C ILE A 403 -5.68 -8.74 23.13
N ARG A 404 -4.38 -8.45 22.95
CA ARG A 404 -3.63 -8.86 21.75
C ARG A 404 -3.61 -10.39 21.58
N GLU A 405 -3.39 -11.15 22.65
CA GLU A 405 -3.39 -12.62 22.64
C GLU A 405 -4.76 -13.20 22.28
N LYS A 406 -5.83 -12.68 22.89
CA LYS A 406 -7.21 -13.06 22.58
C LYS A 406 -7.50 -12.88 21.09
N TYR A 407 -7.27 -11.69 20.54
CA TYR A 407 -7.59 -11.39 19.15
C TYR A 407 -6.62 -12.05 18.16
N ALA A 408 -5.33 -12.15 18.48
CA ALA A 408 -4.37 -12.87 17.64
C ALA A 408 -4.78 -14.34 17.47
N LYS A 409 -5.18 -15.02 18.55
CA LYS A 409 -5.72 -16.38 18.48
C LYS A 409 -7.01 -16.42 17.64
N HIS A 410 -7.95 -15.51 17.92
CA HIS A 410 -9.22 -15.46 17.20
C HIS A 410 -9.04 -15.29 15.68
N PHE A 411 -8.16 -14.38 15.24
CA PHE A 411 -7.93 -14.15 13.81
C PHE A 411 -7.25 -15.33 13.12
N ARG A 412 -6.34 -16.04 13.80
CA ARG A 412 -5.73 -17.26 13.25
C ARG A 412 -6.77 -18.35 13.03
N ASP A 413 -7.58 -18.61 14.07
CA ASP A 413 -8.61 -19.64 14.00
C ASP A 413 -9.62 -19.29 12.90
N TYR A 414 -10.12 -18.05 12.88
CA TYR A 414 -11.04 -17.57 11.86
C TYR A 414 -10.47 -17.66 10.43
N ALA A 415 -9.20 -17.29 10.23
CA ALA A 415 -8.54 -17.38 8.92
C ALA A 415 -8.41 -18.83 8.43
N ILE A 416 -8.07 -19.75 9.34
CA ILE A 416 -7.96 -21.18 9.02
C ILE A 416 -9.34 -21.75 8.72
N GLU A 417 -10.35 -21.48 9.56
CA GLU A 417 -11.71 -22.01 9.41
C GLU A 417 -12.37 -21.56 8.09
N ASN A 418 -12.12 -20.31 7.68
CA ASN A 418 -12.68 -19.72 6.46
C ASN A 418 -11.74 -19.78 5.24
N SER A 419 -10.62 -20.52 5.34
CA SER A 419 -9.70 -20.73 4.23
C SER A 419 -10.38 -21.46 3.07
N ILE A 420 -10.02 -21.11 1.84
CA ILE A 420 -10.47 -21.80 0.61
C ILE A 420 -10.19 -23.31 0.61
N GLU A 421 -9.25 -23.80 1.43
CA GLU A 421 -8.91 -25.21 1.61
C GLU A 421 -9.71 -25.93 2.71
N SER A 422 -10.32 -25.18 3.63
CA SER A 422 -10.99 -25.75 4.81
C SER A 422 -12.43 -26.20 4.53
N SER A 423 -13.11 -25.56 3.58
CA SER A 423 -14.48 -25.92 3.20
C SER A 423 -14.85 -25.51 1.77
N ALA A 424 -15.99 -26.00 1.28
CA ALA A 424 -16.54 -25.57 -0.01
C ALA A 424 -16.83 -24.07 -0.03
N ASP A 425 -17.30 -23.52 1.09
CA ASP A 425 -17.68 -22.11 1.26
C ASP A 425 -16.52 -21.21 1.71
N GLY A 426 -15.33 -21.78 1.95
CA GLY A 426 -14.13 -21.03 2.31
C GLY A 426 -13.77 -19.99 1.25
N PHE A 427 -13.40 -18.80 1.70
CA PHE A 427 -13.21 -17.60 0.88
C PHE A 427 -11.89 -16.87 1.14
N ILE A 428 -11.13 -17.23 2.18
CA ILE A 428 -9.82 -16.63 2.50
C ILE A 428 -8.71 -17.39 1.77
N TYR A 429 -7.92 -16.68 0.96
CA TYR A 429 -6.83 -17.28 0.18
C TYR A 429 -5.62 -17.62 1.07
N LEU A 430 -4.80 -18.57 0.65
CA LEU A 430 -3.65 -19.04 1.45
C LEU A 430 -2.65 -17.93 1.75
N GLU A 431 -2.44 -17.03 0.79
CA GLU A 431 -1.61 -15.84 0.95
C GLU A 431 -2.19 -14.87 1.99
N GLU A 432 -3.50 -14.86 2.18
CA GLU A 432 -4.20 -14.02 3.15
C GLU A 432 -4.18 -14.66 4.53
N VAL A 433 -4.31 -15.99 4.61
CA VAL A 433 -4.08 -16.76 5.86
C VAL A 433 -2.66 -16.50 6.36
N ASP A 434 -1.65 -16.56 5.48
CA ASP A 434 -0.26 -16.23 5.82
C ASP A 434 -0.12 -14.78 6.31
N GLN A 435 -0.72 -13.81 5.61
CA GLN A 435 -0.71 -12.41 6.05
C GLN A 435 -1.38 -12.20 7.42
N ILE A 436 -2.51 -12.85 7.71
CA ILE A 436 -3.20 -12.78 9.01
C ILE A 436 -2.36 -13.45 10.10
N ASN A 437 -1.69 -14.57 9.81
CA ASN A 437 -0.76 -15.19 10.74
C ASN A 437 0.41 -14.25 11.09
N ARG A 438 1.02 -13.60 10.09
CA ARG A 438 2.06 -12.59 10.31
C ARG A 438 1.57 -11.39 11.11
N LEU A 439 0.35 -10.91 10.85
CA LEU A 439 -0.28 -9.89 11.67
C LEU A 439 -0.40 -10.35 13.13
N ALA A 440 -0.88 -11.57 13.35
CA ALA A 440 -0.99 -12.14 14.69
C ALA A 440 0.38 -12.30 15.38
N ASP A 441 1.43 -12.71 14.65
CA ASP A 441 2.80 -12.71 15.20
C ASP A 441 3.25 -11.30 15.58
N PHE A 442 3.02 -10.30 14.72
CA PHE A 442 3.34 -8.90 15.00
C PHE A 442 2.60 -8.38 16.23
N MET A 443 1.31 -8.70 16.36
CA MET A 443 0.48 -8.41 17.53
C MET A 443 1.05 -8.99 18.82
N LEU A 444 1.89 -10.03 18.76
CA LEU A 444 2.50 -10.68 19.92
C LEU A 444 3.99 -10.32 20.09
N THR A 445 4.51 -9.36 19.33
CA THR A 445 5.83 -8.80 19.60
C THR A 445 5.78 -7.85 20.79
N ASP A 446 6.82 -7.87 21.61
CA ASP A 446 6.91 -6.95 22.73
C ASP A 446 7.42 -5.58 22.29
N GLN A 447 7.11 -4.58 23.10
CA GLN A 447 7.59 -3.21 22.97
C GLN A 447 8.25 -2.85 24.29
N ASP A 448 9.30 -2.04 24.20
CA ASP A 448 9.91 -1.41 25.36
C ASP A 448 8.83 -0.71 26.23
N GLU A 449 8.90 -0.93 27.55
CA GLU A 449 7.85 -0.51 28.48
C GLU A 449 7.73 1.02 28.56
N GLU A 450 8.86 1.73 28.53
CA GLU A 450 8.88 3.19 28.52
C GLU A 450 8.20 3.72 27.25
N SER A 451 8.58 3.20 26.09
CA SER A 451 7.98 3.54 24.81
C SER A 451 6.48 3.23 24.77
N LEU A 452 6.07 2.09 25.31
CA LEU A 452 4.66 1.68 25.38
C LEU A 452 3.82 2.61 26.28
N ASN A 453 4.34 3.03 27.42
CA ASN A 453 3.65 3.97 28.31
C ASN A 453 3.47 5.35 27.65
N LEU A 454 4.49 5.83 26.95
CA LEU A 454 4.40 7.08 26.17
C LEU A 454 3.37 6.95 25.03
N ASP A 455 3.37 5.83 24.31
CA ASP A 455 2.40 5.58 23.25
C ASP A 455 0.96 5.46 23.79
N ARG A 456 0.75 4.86 24.97
CA ARG A 456 -0.58 4.81 25.63
C ARG A 456 -1.06 6.19 26.07
N LYS A 457 -0.16 7.04 26.54
CA LYS A 457 -0.48 8.43 26.85
C LYS A 457 -0.86 9.23 25.60
N ASP A 458 -0.09 9.06 24.53
CA ASP A 458 -0.40 9.66 23.22
C ASP A 458 -1.74 9.14 22.67
N PHE A 459 -2.06 7.85 22.85
CA PHE A 459 -3.35 7.25 22.49
C PHE A 459 -4.51 7.95 23.20
N GLY A 460 -4.48 8.02 24.54
CA GLY A 460 -5.53 8.68 25.32
C GLY A 460 -5.69 10.15 24.95
N THR A 461 -4.58 10.86 24.81
CA THR A 461 -4.57 12.27 24.43
C THR A 461 -5.14 12.51 23.03
N PHE A 462 -4.73 11.69 22.05
CA PHE A 462 -5.18 11.80 20.68
C PHE A 462 -6.68 11.53 20.56
N TYR A 463 -7.18 10.40 21.11
CA TYR A 463 -8.58 10.03 20.93
C TYR A 463 -9.54 10.90 21.74
N ARG A 464 -9.13 11.43 22.89
CA ARG A 464 -9.91 12.47 23.60
C ARG A 464 -10.12 13.70 22.72
N GLU A 465 -9.04 14.19 22.12
CA GLU A 465 -9.11 15.36 21.24
C GLU A 465 -9.86 15.03 19.93
N TYR A 466 -9.71 13.81 19.43
CA TYR A 466 -10.41 13.31 18.23
C TYR A 466 -11.92 13.32 18.42
N ASP A 467 -12.41 12.75 19.53
CA ASP A 467 -13.81 12.74 19.93
C ASP A 467 -14.37 14.16 20.05
N LEU A 468 -13.64 15.04 20.74
CA LEU A 468 -14.04 16.44 20.90
C LEU A 468 -14.16 17.18 19.56
N ARG A 469 -13.19 17.01 18.65
CA ARG A 469 -13.18 17.68 17.34
C ARG A 469 -14.27 17.17 16.41
N LYS A 470 -14.61 15.88 16.51
CA LYS A 470 -15.51 15.18 15.58
C LYS A 470 -16.90 14.93 16.14
N ASN A 471 -17.13 15.27 17.41
CA ASN A 471 -18.36 14.99 18.15
C ASN A 471 -18.71 13.49 18.10
N LEU A 472 -17.74 12.67 18.49
CA LEU A 472 -17.83 11.22 18.58
C LEU A 472 -17.65 10.76 20.03
N SER A 473 -17.82 9.46 20.26
CA SER A 473 -17.61 8.80 21.54
C SER A 473 -16.86 7.49 21.33
N PHE A 474 -15.59 7.47 21.73
CA PHE A 474 -14.75 6.27 21.66
C PHE A 474 -15.41 5.09 22.38
N THR A 475 -15.94 5.32 23.60
CA THR A 475 -16.50 4.24 24.43
C THR A 475 -17.79 3.68 23.89
N ASP A 476 -18.59 4.48 23.18
CA ASP A 476 -19.81 3.99 22.53
C ASP A 476 -19.45 3.15 21.29
N CYS A 477 -18.42 3.55 20.54
CA CYS A 477 -17.99 2.86 19.32
C CYS A 477 -17.12 1.61 19.60
N PHE A 478 -16.34 1.62 20.69
CA PHE A 478 -15.43 0.53 21.07
C PHE A 478 -15.61 0.14 22.54
N PRO A 479 -16.79 -0.38 22.93
CA PRO A 479 -17.07 -0.76 24.32
C PRO A 479 -16.08 -1.81 24.86
N GLU A 480 -15.55 -2.68 24.01
CA GLU A 480 -14.54 -3.69 24.37
C GLU A 480 -13.18 -3.10 24.75
N LEU A 481 -12.91 -1.85 24.34
CA LEU A 481 -11.67 -1.12 24.61
C LEU A 481 -11.87 0.02 25.61
N ALA A 482 -13.07 0.18 26.18
CA ALA A 482 -13.41 1.31 27.04
C ALA A 482 -12.56 1.39 28.31
N GLU A 483 -12.31 0.25 28.98
CA GLU A 483 -11.44 0.18 30.18
C GLU A 483 -10.01 0.60 29.83
N PHE A 484 -9.44 0.02 28.77
CA PHE A 484 -8.11 0.39 28.27
C PHE A 484 -8.01 1.87 27.93
N TYR A 485 -9.02 2.42 27.26
CA TYR A 485 -9.05 3.84 26.93
C TYR A 485 -9.06 4.71 28.19
N GLN A 486 -9.83 4.34 29.22
CA GLN A 486 -9.86 5.05 30.49
C GLN A 486 -8.50 5.00 31.19
N ASP A 487 -7.81 3.86 31.16
CA ASP A 487 -6.44 3.74 31.68
C ASP A 487 -5.48 4.68 30.94
N CYS A 488 -5.56 4.73 29.61
CA CYS A 488 -4.76 5.65 28.79
C CYS A 488 -5.01 7.13 29.13
N LEU A 489 -6.24 7.51 29.48
CA LEU A 489 -6.58 8.88 29.89
C LEU A 489 -6.02 9.25 31.27
N ASN A 490 -5.69 8.27 32.10
CA ASN A 490 -5.17 8.45 33.46
C ASN A 490 -3.63 8.54 33.54
N LEU A 491 -2.92 8.37 32.41
CA LEU A 491 -1.44 8.51 32.25
C LEU A 491 -1.02 9.95 31.89
#